data_AF-A0A549SM54-F1
#
_entry.id   AF-A0A549SM54-F1
#
_cell.length_a   1.000
_cell.length_b   1.000
_cell.length_c   1.000
_cell.angle_alpha   90.00
_cell.angle_beta   90.00
_cell.angle_gamma   90.00
#
_symmetry.space_group_name_H-M   'P 1'
#
loop_
_entity.id
_entity.type
_entity.pdbx_description
1 polymer ?
#
loop_
_entity_poly.entity_id
_entity_poly.type
_entity_poly.pdbx_seq_one_letter_code
_entity_poly.pdbx_strand_id
1 'polypeptide(L)'
;VPATKAEELARALLAHPDCEAIGLGARDSLRLEAGLCLYGNDIDTTTSPIEAALEWAIQKARKAGGDRTGGFPGADRILGELANGTTRRRVGLKPEGKAPVRSHARLYADAEGQTEIGEVTSGTFGPSAEGPVAMGYVPTEFADVGKQVFAEVRGKYLPVTVAALPFVTPTYKR
;
A
#
# COMPACT_ATOMS: atom_id res chain seq x y z
N VAL A 1 -7.77 4.51 26.85
CA VAL A 1 -8.65 5.25 27.78
C VAL A 1 -9.77 4.31 28.24
N PRO A 2 -10.15 4.27 29.53
CA PRO A 2 -11.34 3.52 29.96
C PRO A 2 -12.59 3.97 29.19
N ALA A 3 -13.49 3.05 28.86
CA ALA A 3 -14.68 3.35 28.05
C ALA A 3 -15.53 4.47 28.66
N THR A 4 -15.67 4.48 29.99
CA THR A 4 -16.40 5.52 30.76
C THR A 4 -15.77 6.91 30.68
N LYS A 5 -14.53 7.02 30.17
CA LYS A 5 -13.77 8.27 30.02
C LYS A 5 -13.57 8.69 28.56
N ALA A 6 -14.08 7.91 27.60
CA ALA A 6 -13.84 8.15 26.18
C ALA A 6 -14.47 9.46 25.70
N GLU A 7 -15.71 9.76 26.09
CA GLU A 7 -16.41 10.98 25.69
C GLU A 7 -15.74 12.23 26.30
N GLU A 8 -15.42 12.18 27.59
CA GLU A 8 -14.73 13.26 28.30
C GLU A 8 -13.41 13.62 27.59
N LEU A 9 -12.60 12.60 27.26
CA LEU A 9 -11.36 12.78 26.53
C LEU A 9 -11.57 13.35 25.12
N ALA A 10 -12.53 12.82 24.36
CA ALA A 10 -12.80 13.28 23.00
C ALA A 10 -13.22 14.75 22.97
N ARG A 11 -14.12 15.16 23.89
CA ARG A 11 -14.54 16.57 24.03
C ARG A 11 -13.39 17.47 24.45
N ALA A 12 -12.53 17.02 25.35
CA ALA A 12 -11.36 17.79 25.76
C ALA A 12 -10.37 18.03 24.59
N LEU A 13 -10.16 17.04 23.72
CA LEU A 13 -9.32 17.20 22.52
C LEU A 13 -9.96 18.17 21.51
N LEU A 14 -11.26 17.99 21.22
CA LEU A 14 -12.01 18.84 20.28
C LEU A 14 -12.23 20.28 20.78
N ALA A 15 -11.95 20.57 22.05
CA ALA A 15 -11.95 21.94 22.55
C ALA A 15 -10.71 22.73 22.09
N HIS A 16 -9.66 22.07 21.59
CA HIS A 16 -8.48 22.73 21.03
C HIS A 16 -8.79 23.25 19.62
N PRO A 17 -8.48 24.52 19.29
CA PRO A 17 -8.87 25.14 18.01
C PRO A 17 -8.27 24.44 16.77
N ASP A 18 -7.12 23.78 16.92
CA ASP A 18 -6.47 23.04 15.84
C ASP A 18 -6.92 21.56 15.73
N CYS A 19 -7.92 21.14 16.50
CA CYS A 19 -8.39 19.75 16.51
C CYS A 19 -9.76 19.63 15.88
N GLU A 20 -9.85 18.84 14.81
CA GLU A 20 -11.09 18.55 14.09
C GLU A 20 -11.36 17.04 14.05
N ALA A 21 -12.65 16.69 14.04
CA ALA A 21 -13.07 15.31 13.87
C ALA A 21 -12.87 14.87 12.41
N ILE A 22 -12.34 13.66 12.20
CA ILE A 22 -12.20 13.08 10.87
C ILE A 22 -13.00 11.79 10.73
N GLY A 23 -13.61 11.60 9.55
CA GLY A 23 -14.30 10.38 9.19
C GLY A 23 -13.39 9.32 8.58
N LEU A 24 -13.97 8.16 8.27
CA LEU A 24 -13.25 7.02 7.68
C LEU A 24 -12.73 7.30 6.27
N GLY A 25 -13.43 8.10 5.46
CA GLY A 25 -12.96 8.46 4.12
C GLY A 25 -11.66 9.26 4.14
N ALA A 26 -11.55 10.24 5.05
CA ALA A 26 -10.31 10.99 5.25
C ALA A 26 -9.18 10.07 5.76
N ARG A 27 -9.48 9.21 6.75
CA ARG A 27 -8.52 8.21 7.26
C ARG A 27 -7.96 7.32 6.14
N ASP A 28 -8.81 6.85 5.23
CA ASP A 28 -8.39 6.00 4.11
C ASP A 28 -7.52 6.74 3.09
N SER A 29 -7.84 8.00 2.77
CA SER A 29 -6.97 8.81 1.92
C SER A 29 -5.60 9.07 2.56
N LEU A 30 -5.55 9.44 3.84
CA LEU A 30 -4.32 9.75 4.56
C LEU A 30 -3.39 8.53 4.66
N ARG A 31 -3.92 7.36 5.02
CA ARG A 31 -3.10 6.14 5.12
C ARG A 31 -2.56 5.72 3.75
N LEU A 32 -3.36 5.89 2.69
CA LEU A 32 -2.96 5.51 1.34
C LEU A 32 -1.87 6.44 0.81
N GLU A 33 -2.02 7.75 1.01
CA GLU A 33 -0.96 8.73 0.72
C GLU A 33 0.34 8.44 1.48
N ALA A 34 0.23 8.00 2.73
CA ALA A 34 1.36 7.55 3.54
C ALA A 34 1.91 6.16 3.17
N GLY A 35 1.35 5.50 2.13
CA GLY A 35 1.81 4.19 1.66
C GLY A 35 1.59 3.04 2.65
N LEU A 36 0.68 3.22 3.63
CA LEU A 36 0.40 2.26 4.69
C LEU A 36 -0.64 1.24 4.23
N CYS A 37 -0.33 -0.05 4.46
CA CYS A 37 -1.23 -1.15 4.15
C CYS A 37 -2.49 -1.12 5.02
N LEU A 38 -3.62 -1.47 4.40
CA LEU A 38 -4.86 -1.85 5.06
C LEU A 38 -5.01 -3.38 4.98
N TYR A 39 -5.02 -4.06 6.13
CA TYR A 39 -5.24 -5.50 6.18
C TYR A 39 -6.64 -5.86 5.68
N GLY A 40 -6.74 -6.90 4.86
CA GLY A 40 -7.96 -7.26 4.12
C GLY A 40 -8.06 -6.60 2.73
N ASN A 41 -7.18 -5.63 2.43
CA ASN A 41 -7.04 -5.01 1.12
C ASN A 41 -5.65 -5.26 0.55
N ASP A 42 -4.63 -4.64 1.15
CA ASP A 42 -3.27 -4.61 0.60
C ASP A 42 -2.41 -5.80 1.09
N ILE A 43 -2.83 -6.41 2.19
CA ILE A 43 -2.21 -7.59 2.79
C ILE A 43 -3.29 -8.47 3.42
N ASP A 44 -3.08 -9.78 3.38
CA ASP A 44 -3.93 -10.80 3.96
C ASP A 44 -3.11 -12.05 4.35
N THR A 45 -3.77 -13.17 4.61
CA THR A 45 -3.11 -14.44 5.00
C THR A 45 -2.39 -15.14 3.85
N THR A 46 -2.57 -14.70 2.61
CA THR A 46 -1.96 -15.26 1.40
C THR A 46 -0.73 -14.47 0.94
N THR A 47 -0.63 -13.19 1.32
CA THR A 47 0.50 -12.31 1.01
C THR A 47 1.64 -12.45 2.01
N SER A 48 2.86 -12.70 1.53
CA SER A 48 4.04 -12.66 2.40
C SER A 48 4.51 -11.22 2.68
N PRO A 49 5.29 -10.99 3.75
CA PRO A 49 5.93 -9.70 3.97
C PRO A 49 6.83 -9.24 2.82
N ILE A 50 7.42 -10.17 2.06
CA ILE A 50 8.34 -9.83 0.96
C ILE A 50 7.54 -9.39 -0.28
N GLU A 51 6.46 -10.12 -0.61
CA GLU A 51 5.51 -9.71 -1.65
C GLU A 51 4.94 -8.33 -1.31
N ALA A 52 4.61 -8.08 -0.04
CA ALA A 52 4.04 -6.82 0.42
C ALA A 52 5.04 -5.65 0.52
N ALA A 53 6.32 -5.84 0.17
CA ALA A 53 7.37 -4.84 0.37
C ALA A 53 7.51 -4.36 1.84
N LEU A 54 7.35 -5.29 2.79
CA LEU A 54 7.41 -5.08 4.24
C LEU A 54 8.61 -5.79 4.89
N GLU A 55 9.62 -6.17 4.11
CA GLU A 55 10.85 -6.82 4.61
C GLU A 55 11.64 -5.98 5.62
N TRP A 56 11.36 -4.66 5.71
CA TRP A 56 11.91 -3.76 6.71
C TRP A 56 11.43 -4.10 8.13
N ALA A 57 10.24 -4.70 8.28
CA ALA A 57 9.68 -5.09 9.58
C ALA A 57 10.38 -6.33 10.17
N ILE A 58 11.13 -7.07 9.35
CA ILE A 58 11.89 -8.24 9.79
C ILE A 58 13.23 -7.79 10.35
N GLN A 59 13.46 -8.05 11.64
CA GLN A 59 14.72 -7.72 12.30
C GLN A 59 15.90 -8.48 11.68
N LYS A 60 17.06 -7.81 11.55
CA LYS A 60 18.30 -8.41 11.00
C LYS A 60 18.65 -9.74 11.67
N ALA A 61 18.54 -9.84 12.99
CA ALA A 61 18.84 -11.06 13.75
C ALA A 61 17.98 -12.29 13.36
N ARG A 62 16.83 -12.07 12.70
CA ARG A 62 15.90 -13.13 12.25
C ARG A 62 16.09 -13.51 10.78
N LYS A 63 16.79 -12.68 10.01
CA LYS A 63 17.13 -12.95 8.60
C LYS A 63 18.28 -13.94 8.52
N ALA A 64 18.52 -14.48 7.31
CA ALA A 64 19.65 -15.37 7.05
C ALA A 64 20.97 -14.75 7.53
N GLY A 65 21.76 -15.52 8.27
CA GLY A 65 23.04 -15.07 8.85
C GLY A 65 22.92 -14.30 10.17
N GLY A 66 21.71 -14.14 10.73
CA GLY A 66 21.51 -13.52 12.04
C GLY A 66 21.54 -14.54 13.20
N ASP A 67 21.84 -14.06 14.42
CA ASP A 67 21.97 -14.87 15.65
C ASP A 67 20.74 -15.75 15.98
N ARG A 68 19.57 -15.38 15.47
CA ARG A 68 18.29 -16.08 15.66
C ARG A 68 17.56 -16.26 14.33
N THR A 69 18.30 -16.67 13.30
CA THR A 69 17.78 -16.93 11.95
C THR A 69 16.53 -17.80 12.02
N GLY A 70 15.44 -17.39 11.35
CA GLY A 70 14.19 -18.15 11.35
C GLY A 70 13.50 -18.18 12.72
N GLY A 71 12.84 -19.31 13.04
CA GLY A 71 12.11 -19.49 14.31
C GLY A 71 10.85 -18.64 14.45
N PHE A 72 10.29 -18.17 13.33
CA PHE A 72 9.02 -17.45 13.27
C PHE A 72 8.08 -18.16 12.26
N PRO A 73 6.75 -17.98 12.38
CA PRO A 73 5.81 -18.61 11.47
C PRO A 73 6.09 -18.25 10.00
N GLY A 74 6.17 -19.27 9.14
CA GLY A 74 6.45 -19.08 7.71
C GLY A 74 7.91 -18.77 7.35
N ALA A 75 8.85 -18.98 8.27
CA ALA A 75 10.27 -18.66 8.07
C ALA A 75 10.87 -19.23 6.78
N ASP A 76 10.60 -20.49 6.44
CA ASP A 76 11.19 -21.12 5.25
C ASP A 76 10.80 -20.39 3.95
N ARG A 77 9.51 -20.06 3.80
CA ARG A 77 9.00 -19.27 2.67
C ARG A 77 9.64 -17.88 2.65
N ILE A 78 9.59 -17.17 3.78
CA ILE A 78 10.03 -15.77 3.87
C ILE A 78 11.54 -15.64 3.64
N LEU A 79 12.34 -16.56 4.19
CA LEU A 79 13.79 -16.58 3.98
C LEU A 79 14.13 -16.98 2.54
N GLY A 80 13.38 -17.89 1.93
CA GLY A 80 13.51 -18.23 0.51
C GLY A 80 13.21 -17.04 -0.40
N GLU A 81 12.14 -16.30 -0.14
CA GLU A 81 11.77 -15.09 -0.89
C GLU A 81 12.78 -13.95 -0.68
N LEU A 82 13.38 -13.81 0.52
CA LEU A 82 14.47 -12.86 0.76
C LEU A 82 15.72 -13.16 -0.08
N ALA A 83 16.02 -14.44 -0.30
CA ALA A 83 17.19 -14.86 -1.07
C ALA A 83 16.95 -14.81 -2.59
N ASN A 84 15.76 -15.20 -3.04
CA ASN A 84 15.47 -15.45 -4.45
C ASN A 84 14.53 -14.42 -5.09
N GLY A 85 13.96 -13.51 -4.30
CA GLY A 85 12.90 -12.62 -4.72
C GLY A 85 11.51 -13.27 -4.72
N THR A 86 10.50 -12.50 -5.11
CA THR A 86 9.10 -12.93 -5.24
C THR A 86 8.67 -12.85 -6.69
N THR A 87 7.56 -13.52 -7.04
CA THR A 87 6.98 -13.44 -8.40
C THR A 87 6.12 -12.20 -8.59
N ARG A 88 5.55 -11.66 -7.50
CA ARG A 88 4.79 -10.41 -7.46
C ARG A 88 5.27 -9.50 -6.33
N ARG A 89 5.00 -8.22 -6.45
CA ARG A 89 5.34 -7.20 -5.45
C ARG A 89 4.26 -6.14 -5.34
N ARG A 90 3.97 -5.69 -4.11
CA ARG A 90 3.12 -4.54 -3.85
C ARG A 90 3.85 -3.26 -4.26
N VAL A 91 3.16 -2.40 -4.99
CA VAL A 91 3.69 -1.11 -5.45
C VAL A 91 2.71 0.03 -5.20
N GLY A 92 3.22 1.25 -5.19
CA GLY A 92 2.42 2.45 -5.35
C GLY A 92 2.05 2.65 -6.82
N LEU A 93 0.87 3.15 -7.08
CA LEU A 93 0.32 3.39 -8.42
C LEU A 93 -0.23 4.81 -8.48
N LYS A 94 0.22 5.58 -9.48
CA LYS A 94 -0.26 6.94 -9.75
C LYS A 94 -0.95 6.95 -11.11
N PRO A 95 -2.30 6.85 -11.15
CA PRO A 95 -3.05 6.97 -12.38
C PRO A 95 -2.86 8.32 -13.04
N GLU A 96 -2.78 8.34 -14.36
CA GLU A 96 -2.76 9.59 -15.12
C GLU A 96 -4.17 10.18 -15.21
N GLY A 97 -4.25 11.51 -15.12
CA GLY A 97 -5.52 12.23 -15.17
C GLY A 97 -6.30 12.24 -13.85
N LYS A 98 -7.62 12.46 -13.95
CA LYS A 98 -8.48 12.75 -12.78
C LYS A 98 -9.31 11.56 -12.30
N ALA A 99 -9.43 10.50 -13.11
CA ALA A 99 -10.28 9.37 -12.78
C ALA A 99 -9.56 8.49 -11.74
N PRO A 100 -10.13 8.28 -10.54
CA PRO A 100 -9.50 7.43 -9.57
C PRO A 100 -9.72 5.96 -9.92
N VAL A 101 -8.64 5.19 -9.84
CA VAL A 101 -8.68 3.74 -9.94
C VAL A 101 -9.11 3.19 -8.58
N ARG A 102 -10.05 2.26 -8.56
CA ARG A 102 -10.62 1.67 -7.34
C ARG A 102 -10.01 0.30 -7.06
N SER A 103 -10.19 -0.20 -5.83
CA SER A 103 -9.88 -1.58 -5.50
C SER A 103 -10.56 -2.55 -6.48
N HIS A 104 -9.90 -3.66 -6.75
CA HIS A 104 -10.27 -4.69 -7.72
C HIS A 104 -10.19 -4.30 -9.20
N ALA A 105 -9.69 -3.10 -9.52
CA ALA A 105 -9.35 -2.79 -10.89
C ALA A 105 -8.17 -3.67 -11.35
N ARG A 106 -8.36 -4.33 -12.50
CA ARG A 106 -7.35 -5.17 -13.16
C ARG A 106 -6.22 -4.29 -13.71
N LEU A 107 -4.99 -4.77 -13.58
CA LEU A 107 -3.79 -4.12 -14.12
C LEU A 107 -3.30 -4.87 -15.36
N TYR A 108 -2.84 -4.14 -16.36
CA TYR A 108 -2.40 -4.66 -17.66
C TYR A 108 -1.03 -4.10 -18.04
N ALA A 109 -0.26 -4.89 -18.78
CA ALA A 109 1.05 -4.48 -19.30
C ALA A 109 0.95 -3.56 -20.52
N ASP A 110 -0.17 -3.62 -21.23
CA ASP A 110 -0.41 -2.97 -22.51
C ASP A 110 -1.70 -2.14 -22.51
N ALA A 111 -1.79 -1.20 -23.46
CA ALA A 111 -2.92 -0.26 -23.57
C ALA A 111 -4.17 -0.92 -24.16
N GLU A 112 -4.01 -2.08 -24.78
CA GLU A 112 -5.05 -2.85 -25.45
C GLU A 112 -5.77 -3.82 -24.51
N GLY A 113 -5.22 -4.05 -23.30
CA GLY A 113 -5.76 -4.95 -22.28
C GLY A 113 -5.54 -6.44 -22.59
N GLN A 114 -4.50 -6.78 -23.33
CA GLN A 114 -4.22 -8.16 -23.74
C GLN A 114 -3.54 -8.98 -22.62
N THR A 115 -2.69 -8.33 -21.84
CA THR A 115 -1.84 -8.99 -20.84
C THR A 115 -2.17 -8.48 -19.44
N GLU A 116 -3.01 -9.21 -18.71
CA GLU A 116 -3.28 -8.93 -17.29
C GLU A 116 -2.02 -9.23 -16.45
N ILE A 117 -1.63 -8.28 -15.61
CA ILE A 117 -0.45 -8.33 -14.75
C ILE A 117 -0.79 -8.00 -13.29
N GLY A 118 -2.03 -8.16 -12.86
CA GLY A 118 -2.39 -8.07 -11.45
C GLY A 118 -3.60 -7.18 -11.18
N GLU A 119 -3.64 -6.60 -9.99
CA GLU A 119 -4.84 -5.97 -9.47
C GLU A 119 -4.52 -4.86 -8.46
N VAL A 120 -5.34 -3.82 -8.47
CA VAL A 120 -5.36 -2.74 -7.48
C VAL A 120 -6.03 -3.23 -6.20
N THR A 121 -5.37 -3.07 -5.06
CA THR A 121 -5.88 -3.45 -3.74
C THR A 121 -6.56 -2.30 -3.01
N SER A 122 -6.07 -1.08 -3.23
CA SER A 122 -6.58 0.17 -2.63
C SER A 122 -6.47 1.30 -3.63
N GLY A 123 -7.46 2.20 -3.66
CA GLY A 123 -7.41 3.34 -4.58
C GLY A 123 -8.42 4.43 -4.28
N THR A 124 -7.94 5.67 -4.14
CA THR A 124 -8.75 6.84 -3.83
C THR A 124 -8.17 8.12 -4.46
N PHE A 125 -8.83 9.26 -4.24
CA PHE A 125 -8.23 10.55 -4.51
C PHE A 125 -7.43 10.99 -3.29
N GLY A 126 -6.15 11.31 -3.49
CA GLY A 126 -5.26 11.86 -2.48
C GLY A 126 -5.29 13.39 -2.53
N PRO A 127 -5.85 14.07 -1.50
CA PRO A 127 -5.91 15.53 -1.49
C PRO A 127 -4.53 16.19 -1.42
N SER A 128 -3.60 15.62 -0.67
CA SER A 128 -2.24 16.15 -0.50
C SER A 128 -1.33 15.78 -1.67
N ALA A 129 -1.58 14.64 -2.30
CA ALA A 129 -0.93 14.21 -3.54
C ALA A 129 -1.52 14.89 -4.79
N GLU A 130 -2.57 15.70 -4.63
CA GLU A 130 -3.30 16.45 -5.67
C GLU A 130 -3.77 15.58 -6.84
N GLY A 131 -4.12 14.32 -6.58
CA GLY A 131 -4.43 13.38 -7.64
C GLY A 131 -4.86 12.00 -7.16
N PRO A 132 -5.29 11.13 -8.09
CA PRO A 132 -5.56 9.74 -7.74
C PRO A 132 -4.29 9.02 -7.28
N VAL A 133 -4.42 8.23 -6.22
CA VAL A 133 -3.36 7.37 -5.68
C VAL A 133 -3.93 5.99 -5.43
N ALA A 134 -3.12 4.97 -5.66
CA ALA A 134 -3.52 3.58 -5.50
C ALA A 134 -2.34 2.70 -5.03
N MET A 135 -2.66 1.52 -4.53
CA MET A 135 -1.71 0.44 -4.33
C MET A 135 -2.25 -0.82 -5.00
N GLY A 136 -1.35 -1.69 -5.42
CA GLY A 136 -1.71 -2.96 -6.03
C GLY A 136 -0.51 -3.89 -6.10
N TYR A 137 -0.75 -5.09 -6.63
CA TYR A 137 0.31 -6.06 -6.88
C TYR A 137 0.51 -6.22 -8.38
N VAL A 138 1.78 -6.24 -8.78
CA VAL A 138 2.23 -6.55 -10.13
C VAL A 138 3.35 -7.60 -10.08
N PRO A 139 3.62 -8.35 -11.17
CA PRO A 139 4.81 -9.17 -11.26
C PRO A 139 6.06 -8.35 -10.99
N THR A 140 7.08 -8.97 -10.40
CA THR A 140 8.30 -8.26 -9.96
C THR A 140 9.00 -7.52 -11.09
N GLU A 141 8.96 -8.04 -12.32
CA GLU A 141 9.49 -7.36 -13.50
C GLU A 141 8.76 -6.04 -13.83
N PHE A 142 7.53 -5.85 -13.33
CA PHE A 142 6.72 -4.65 -13.47
C PHE A 142 6.81 -3.69 -12.27
N ALA A 143 7.57 -4.04 -11.23
CA ALA A 143 7.52 -3.34 -9.94
C ALA A 143 8.44 -2.11 -9.85
N ASP A 144 9.25 -1.83 -10.87
CA ASP A 144 10.19 -0.71 -10.87
C ASP A 144 9.46 0.64 -10.92
N VAL A 145 9.93 1.59 -10.10
CA VAL A 145 9.40 2.96 -10.07
C VAL A 145 9.61 3.63 -11.43
N GLY A 146 8.57 4.30 -11.91
CA GLY A 146 8.54 4.95 -13.22
C GLY A 146 8.02 4.05 -14.34
N LYS A 147 7.85 2.74 -14.10
CA LYS A 147 7.29 1.84 -15.11
C LYS A 147 5.81 2.14 -15.35
N GLN A 148 5.42 2.20 -16.63
CA GLN A 148 4.04 2.38 -17.02
C GLN A 148 3.31 1.04 -17.06
N VAL A 149 2.10 1.01 -16.51
CA VAL A 149 1.11 -0.07 -16.58
C VAL A 149 -0.25 0.55 -16.88
N PHE A 150 -1.30 -0.27 -17.05
CA PHE A 150 -2.63 0.22 -17.37
C PHE A 150 -3.66 -0.35 -16.40
N ALA A 151 -4.57 0.48 -15.89
CA ALA A 151 -5.68 0.02 -15.06
C ALA A 151 -6.98 0.03 -15.84
N GLU A 152 -7.76 -1.05 -15.74
CA GLU A 152 -9.10 -1.08 -16.31
C GLU A 152 -10.07 -0.26 -15.46
N VAL A 153 -10.63 0.79 -16.06
CA VAL A 153 -11.64 1.66 -15.45
C VAL A 153 -12.79 1.81 -16.43
N ARG A 154 -13.92 1.18 -16.10
CA ARG A 154 -15.17 1.25 -16.90
C ARG A 154 -14.95 0.86 -18.37
N GLY A 155 -14.23 -0.25 -18.59
CA GLY A 155 -13.93 -0.79 -19.93
C GLY A 155 -12.88 -0.02 -20.72
N LYS A 156 -12.12 0.87 -20.07
CA LYS A 156 -10.98 1.59 -20.66
C LYS A 156 -9.71 1.28 -19.89
N TYR A 157 -8.59 1.17 -20.60
CA TYR A 157 -7.27 0.94 -20.01
C TYR A 157 -6.56 2.27 -19.83
N LEU A 158 -6.60 2.80 -18.61
CA LEU A 158 -6.00 4.09 -18.28
C LEU A 158 -4.52 3.91 -17.91
N PRO A 159 -3.60 4.73 -18.43
CA PRO A 159 -2.21 4.66 -18.04
C PRO A 159 -2.02 5.01 -16.56
N VAL A 160 -1.14 4.24 -15.91
CA VAL A 160 -0.79 4.34 -14.50
C VAL A 160 0.73 4.18 -14.38
N THR A 161 1.38 5.10 -13.66
CA THR A 161 2.81 4.98 -13.38
C THR A 161 3.03 4.29 -12.04
N VAL A 162 3.90 3.29 -12.01
CA VAL A 162 4.40 2.70 -10.77
C VAL A 162 5.20 3.76 -10.01
N ALA A 163 4.82 4.03 -8.78
CA ALA A 163 5.35 5.12 -7.96
C ALA A 163 6.01 4.61 -6.69
N ALA A 164 7.02 5.33 -6.23
CA ALA A 164 7.58 5.11 -4.91
C ALA A 164 6.52 5.38 -3.83
N LEU A 165 6.55 4.57 -2.77
CA LEU A 165 5.79 4.81 -1.56
C LEU A 165 6.71 5.33 -0.46
N PRO A 166 6.25 6.26 0.39
CA PRO A 166 4.92 6.88 0.39
C PRO A 166 4.75 7.94 -0.71
N PHE A 167 3.51 8.27 -1.07
CA PHE A 167 3.21 9.35 -2.04
C PHE A 167 3.48 10.74 -1.44
N VAL A 168 3.28 10.87 -0.14
CA VAL A 168 3.51 12.10 0.63
C VAL A 168 4.57 11.82 1.68
N THR A 169 5.55 12.71 1.78
CA THR A 169 6.67 12.54 2.74
C THR A 169 6.15 12.56 4.18
N PRO A 170 6.41 11.52 5.01
CA PRO A 170 5.94 11.50 6.39
C PRO A 170 6.70 12.49 7.27
N THR A 171 5.99 13.10 8.21
CA THR A 171 6.55 14.05 9.20
C THR A 171 6.71 13.42 10.58
N TYR A 172 7.15 12.14 10.64
CA TYR A 172 7.34 11.45 11.92
C TYR A 172 8.36 12.19 12.79
N LYS A 173 7.98 12.47 14.05
CA LYS A 173 8.90 13.01 15.05
C LYS A 173 10.00 11.97 15.32
N ARG A 174 11.25 12.39 15.27
CA ARG A 174 12.43 11.59 15.59
C ARG A 174 12.92 11.86 17.00
#